data_AF-A0A6P4YB85-F1
#
_entry.id   AF-A0A6P4YB85-F1
#
_cell.length_a   1.000
_cell.length_b   1.000
_cell.length_c   1.000
_cell.angle_alpha   90.00
_cell.angle_beta   90.00
_cell.angle_gamma   90.00
#
_symmetry.space_group_name_H-M   'P 1'
#
loop_
_entity.id
_entity.type
_entity.pdbx_description
1 polymer ?
#
loop_
_entity_poly.entity_id
_entity_poly.type
_entity_poly.pdbx_seq_one_letter_code
_entity_poly.pdbx_strand_id
1 'polypeptide(L)'
;MAEFRAQLQALAQAGGSHKDLADKYRHTLEAILKTTGKELSDGLKAFVEALVDENVSLVISRQILTEFCSHLTKLPDDVAKDVAHFTLDKVQPRVISFEEQVASVRQHLAQLYENESCWRDAAHVLVGIPLETGQKQYSVDYKLETYLKIARLYLEDEDPVQAEAYVNRASLLQADSTNPQLQILYKVCYARVLDYRRKFIEAAQRYNELSYKTIVHEDERMEALKHALHCTVLASAGQQRSRMLATLFKDERCQQLPSYGILEKMYLDRIIRSDQLQEFAAQLSPHQLATTADGSTILDRAVIEHNLLSASKLYNNITFQELGALLEIPPAKAEKIASQMISEGRMNGYIDQIDGIVHFESREALPMWDKQIQSLCFQVNNLLEKISQHAPDWAASAMDAQMSS
;
A
#
# COMPACT_ATOMS: atom_id res chain seq x y z
N MET A 1 -9.31 -9.04 48.39
CA MET A 1 -9.11 -7.60 48.07
C MET A 1 -8.62 -6.73 49.23
N ALA A 2 -9.31 -6.65 50.38
CA ALA A 2 -8.88 -5.79 51.50
C ALA A 2 -7.48 -6.16 52.03
N GLU A 3 -7.17 -7.46 52.07
CA GLU A 3 -5.87 -7.97 52.49
C GLU A 3 -4.72 -7.54 51.56
N PHE A 4 -4.89 -7.64 50.24
CA PHE A 4 -3.88 -7.17 49.28
C PHE A 4 -3.64 -5.66 49.38
N ARG A 5 -4.69 -4.85 49.53
CA ARG A 5 -4.54 -3.40 49.71
C ARG A 5 -3.79 -3.07 51.00
N ALA A 6 -4.09 -3.75 52.10
CA ALA A 6 -3.37 -3.58 53.36
C ALA A 6 -1.90 -3.99 53.25
N GLN A 7 -1.59 -5.10 52.58
CA GLN A 7 -0.22 -5.54 52.32
C GLN A 7 0.54 -4.52 51.47
N LEU A 8 -0.05 -4.02 50.39
CA LEU A 8 0.57 -3.02 49.52
C LEU A 8 0.83 -1.68 50.24
N GLN A 9 -0.11 -1.22 51.07
CA GLN A 9 0.10 -0.03 51.91
C GLN A 9 1.23 -0.23 52.92
N ALA A 10 1.32 -1.41 53.54
CA ALA A 10 2.41 -1.74 54.45
C ALA A 10 3.77 -1.75 53.73
N LEU A 11 3.82 -2.25 52.48
CA LEU A 11 5.04 -2.25 51.67
C LEU A 11 5.47 -0.84 51.24
N ALA A 12 4.51 0.06 50.95
CA ALA A 12 4.82 1.44 50.59
C ALA A 12 5.52 2.22 51.72
N GLN A 13 5.26 1.86 52.98
CA GLN A 13 5.91 2.46 54.16
C GLN A 13 7.04 1.61 54.75
N ALA A 14 7.31 0.43 54.19
CA ALA A 14 8.31 -0.48 54.72
C ALA A 14 9.74 -0.01 54.40
N GLY A 15 10.54 0.19 55.44
CA GLY A 15 12.00 0.32 55.31
C GLY A 15 12.65 -1.02 54.97
N GLY A 16 13.76 -1.00 54.23
CA GLY A 16 14.51 -2.20 53.87
C GLY A 16 15.42 -1.99 52.66
N SER A 17 16.14 -3.04 52.24
CA SER A 17 16.90 -2.98 51.00
C SER A 17 15.96 -2.95 49.79
N HIS A 18 16.37 -2.31 48.69
CA HIS A 18 15.58 -2.29 47.46
C HIS A 18 15.27 -3.69 46.92
N LYS A 19 16.20 -4.63 47.12
CA LYS A 19 16.05 -6.02 46.68
C LYS A 19 14.93 -6.73 47.46
N ASP A 20 14.96 -6.63 48.79
CA ASP A 20 13.96 -7.29 49.64
C ASP A 20 12.56 -6.71 49.39
N LEU A 21 12.47 -5.40 49.16
CA LEU A 21 11.19 -4.76 48.89
C LEU A 21 10.63 -5.15 47.51
N ALA A 22 11.48 -5.18 46.48
CA ALA A 22 11.10 -5.66 45.15
C ALA A 22 10.62 -7.12 45.19
N ASP A 23 11.30 -7.99 45.94
CA ASP A 23 10.91 -9.39 46.08
C ASP A 23 9.54 -9.55 46.78
N LYS A 24 9.22 -8.70 47.77
CA LYS A 24 7.90 -8.67 48.42
C LYS A 24 6.79 -8.21 47.48
N TYR A 25 7.06 -7.19 46.65
CA TYR A 25 6.13 -6.77 45.60
C TYR A 25 5.88 -7.89 44.59
N ARG A 26 6.92 -8.62 44.18
CA ARG A 26 6.79 -9.77 43.27
C ARG A 26 5.93 -10.89 43.85
N HIS A 27 6.15 -11.26 45.11
CA HIS A 27 5.31 -12.26 45.79
C HIS A 27 3.85 -11.81 45.86
N THR A 28 3.59 -10.52 46.09
CA THR A 28 2.23 -9.97 46.12
C THR A 28 1.58 -10.01 44.74
N LEU A 29 2.32 -9.67 43.68
CA LEU A 29 1.86 -9.79 42.30
C LEU A 29 1.50 -11.24 41.94
N GLU A 30 2.38 -12.19 42.27
CA GLU A 30 2.13 -13.62 42.04
C GLU A 30 0.90 -14.14 42.81
N ALA A 31 0.66 -13.63 44.02
CA ALA A 31 -0.54 -13.97 44.79
C ALA A 31 -1.81 -13.42 44.13
N ILE A 32 -1.77 -12.18 43.62
CA ILE A 32 -2.90 -11.58 42.88
C ILE A 32 -3.17 -12.37 41.59
N LEU A 33 -2.13 -12.76 40.84
CA LEU A 33 -2.26 -13.51 39.58
C LEU A 33 -2.89 -14.90 39.75
N LYS A 34 -2.93 -15.45 40.98
CA LYS A 34 -3.62 -16.71 41.29
C LYS A 34 -5.12 -16.54 41.52
N THR A 35 -5.61 -15.30 41.65
CA THR A 35 -7.04 -15.00 41.77
C THR A 35 -7.72 -15.03 40.40
N THR A 36 -9.05 -15.04 40.37
CA THR A 36 -9.82 -15.17 39.12
C THR A 36 -10.94 -14.13 39.01
N GLY A 37 -11.36 -13.86 37.78
CA GLY A 37 -12.47 -12.96 37.47
C GLY A 37 -12.26 -11.54 37.99
N LYS A 38 -13.27 -10.97 38.63
CA LYS A 38 -13.26 -9.57 39.08
C LYS A 38 -12.22 -9.29 40.17
N GLU A 39 -11.92 -10.27 41.03
CA GLU A 39 -10.89 -10.11 42.06
C GLU A 39 -9.49 -9.95 41.46
N LEU A 40 -9.24 -10.59 40.31
CA LEU A 40 -7.99 -10.44 39.58
C LEU A 40 -7.84 -9.03 39.02
N SER A 41 -8.86 -8.51 38.31
CA SER A 41 -8.82 -7.13 37.78
C SER A 41 -8.66 -6.11 38.92
N ASP A 42 -9.49 -6.19 39.95
CA ASP A 42 -9.45 -5.25 41.09
C ASP A 42 -8.10 -5.34 41.85
N GLY A 43 -7.54 -6.54 41.97
CA GLY A 43 -6.23 -6.80 42.58
C GLY A 43 -5.09 -6.15 41.79
N LEU A 44 -5.07 -6.34 40.48
CA LEU A 44 -4.07 -5.75 39.59
C LEU A 44 -4.17 -4.22 39.56
N LYS A 45 -5.40 -3.67 39.56
CA LYS A 45 -5.62 -2.22 39.68
C LYS A 45 -5.06 -1.66 41.00
N ALA A 46 -5.35 -2.32 42.12
CA ALA A 46 -4.79 -1.93 43.41
C ALA A 46 -3.25 -2.02 43.44
N PHE A 47 -2.68 -3.01 42.76
CA PHE A 47 -1.23 -3.16 42.61
C PHE A 47 -0.61 -1.99 41.86
N VAL A 48 -1.21 -1.56 40.74
CA VAL A 48 -0.76 -0.39 39.98
C VAL A 48 -0.85 0.89 40.83
N GLU A 49 -1.95 1.11 41.54
CA GLU A 49 -2.10 2.28 42.44
C GLU A 49 -0.98 2.36 43.48
N ALA A 50 -0.59 1.22 44.06
CA ALA A 50 0.50 1.16 45.02
C ALA A 50 1.86 1.49 44.39
N LEU A 51 2.13 1.05 43.15
CA LEU A 51 3.42 1.28 42.49
C LEU A 51 3.60 2.70 41.97
N VAL A 52 2.51 3.39 41.61
CA VAL A 52 2.56 4.79 41.14
C VAL A 52 2.56 5.80 42.28
N ASP A 53 2.37 5.34 43.53
CA ASP A 53 2.45 6.17 44.72
C ASP A 53 3.82 6.86 44.84
N GLU A 54 3.84 8.10 45.33
CA GLU A 54 5.06 8.90 45.44
C GLU A 54 6.01 8.40 46.53
N ASN A 55 5.50 7.65 47.51
CA ASN A 55 6.31 7.07 48.57
C ASN A 55 7.13 5.85 48.09
N VAL A 56 6.79 5.26 46.94
CA VAL A 56 7.52 4.13 46.38
C VAL A 56 8.63 4.61 45.45
N SER A 57 9.84 4.10 45.68
CA SER A 57 11.02 4.42 44.86
C SER A 57 10.80 4.04 43.39
N LEU A 58 11.09 4.99 42.49
CA LEU A 58 10.99 4.79 41.04
C LEU A 58 11.79 3.58 40.53
N VAL A 59 12.89 3.22 41.18
CA VAL A 59 13.69 2.05 40.79
C VAL A 59 12.86 0.77 40.95
N ILE A 60 12.16 0.65 42.08
CA ILE A 60 11.30 -0.50 42.39
C ILE A 60 10.06 -0.44 41.51
N SER A 61 9.38 0.71 41.44
CA SER A 61 8.18 0.86 40.62
C SER A 61 8.43 0.51 39.15
N ARG A 62 9.54 0.98 38.54
CA ARG A 62 9.89 0.67 37.15
C ARG A 62 10.16 -0.82 36.96
N GLN A 63 10.98 -1.42 37.82
CA GLN A 63 11.31 -2.85 37.74
C GLN A 63 10.04 -3.71 37.81
N ILE A 64 9.21 -3.47 38.83
CA ILE A 64 8.02 -4.28 39.08
C ILE A 64 6.93 -4.00 38.03
N LEU A 65 6.76 -2.76 37.56
CA LEU A 65 5.83 -2.46 36.47
C LEU A 65 6.25 -3.12 35.16
N THR A 66 7.56 -3.23 34.87
CA THR A 66 8.04 -4.00 33.70
C THR A 66 7.68 -5.48 33.80
N GLU A 67 7.85 -6.08 34.99
CA GLU A 67 7.43 -7.48 35.24
C GLU A 67 5.91 -7.63 35.09
N PHE A 68 5.14 -6.69 35.67
CA PHE A 68 3.68 -6.64 35.52
C PHE A 68 3.25 -6.58 34.04
N CYS A 69 3.90 -5.76 33.21
CA CYS A 69 3.60 -5.69 31.78
C CYS A 69 3.79 -7.05 31.08
N SER A 70 4.79 -7.85 31.51
CA SER A 70 5.02 -9.19 30.97
C SER A 70 3.96 -10.22 31.36
N HIS A 71 3.26 -9.98 32.49
CA HIS A 71 2.13 -10.80 32.93
C HIS A 71 0.83 -10.37 32.28
N LEU A 72 0.66 -9.06 32.05
CA LEU A 72 -0.51 -8.48 31.37
C LEU A 72 -0.78 -9.16 30.03
N THR A 73 0.27 -9.49 29.26
CA THR A 73 0.17 -10.16 27.96
C THR A 73 -0.33 -11.60 28.00
N LYS A 74 -0.42 -12.20 29.20
CA LYS A 74 -0.85 -13.58 29.41
C LYS A 74 -2.26 -13.67 30.02
N LEU A 75 -2.86 -12.53 30.33
CA LEU A 75 -4.20 -12.46 30.92
C LEU A 75 -5.27 -12.58 29.82
N PRO A 76 -6.51 -12.95 30.19
CA PRO A 76 -7.66 -12.84 29.29
C PRO A 76 -7.83 -11.41 28.76
N ASP A 77 -8.21 -11.28 27.48
CA ASP A 77 -8.25 -10.00 26.75
C ASP A 77 -9.13 -8.94 27.44
N ASP A 78 -10.26 -9.34 28.03
CA ASP A 78 -11.17 -8.45 28.76
C ASP A 78 -10.53 -7.86 30.02
N VAL A 79 -9.87 -8.70 30.82
CA VAL A 79 -9.13 -8.28 32.01
C VAL A 79 -7.90 -7.45 31.62
N ALA A 80 -7.13 -7.90 30.62
CA ALA A 80 -5.94 -7.22 30.16
C ALA A 80 -6.25 -5.79 29.66
N LYS A 81 -7.32 -5.63 28.89
CA LYS A 81 -7.77 -4.33 28.37
C LYS A 81 -8.22 -3.38 29.49
N ASP A 82 -9.04 -3.85 30.41
CA ASP A 82 -9.52 -3.07 31.56
C ASP A 82 -8.35 -2.60 32.45
N VAL A 83 -7.43 -3.52 32.75
CA VAL A 83 -6.24 -3.21 33.54
C VAL A 83 -5.27 -2.29 32.79
N ALA A 84 -5.09 -2.45 31.47
CA ALA A 84 -4.23 -1.60 30.65
C ALA A 84 -4.70 -0.14 30.64
N HIS A 85 -6.00 0.10 30.40
CA HIS A 85 -6.58 1.45 30.45
C HIS A 85 -6.40 2.09 31.82
N PHE A 86 -6.75 1.35 32.88
CA PHE A 86 -6.55 1.83 34.25
C PHE A 86 -5.09 2.16 34.54
N THR A 87 -4.16 1.34 34.03
CA THR A 87 -2.72 1.57 34.20
C THR A 87 -2.28 2.86 33.52
N LEU A 88 -2.71 3.10 32.28
CA LEU A 88 -2.39 4.34 31.55
C LEU A 88 -2.94 5.57 32.27
N ASP A 89 -4.18 5.51 32.75
CA ASP A 89 -4.81 6.61 33.50
C ASP A 89 -4.07 6.92 34.80
N LYS A 90 -3.68 5.90 35.56
CA LYS A 90 -2.98 6.06 36.85
C LYS A 90 -1.54 6.50 36.69
N VAL A 91 -0.88 6.10 35.61
CA VAL A 91 0.50 6.50 35.31
C VAL A 91 0.54 7.92 34.71
N GLN A 92 -0.54 8.41 34.10
CA GLN A 92 -0.59 9.68 33.37
C GLN A 92 0.00 10.90 34.13
N PRO A 93 -0.27 11.13 35.43
CA PRO A 93 0.32 12.25 36.17
C PRO A 93 1.85 12.21 36.27
N ARG A 94 2.43 11.00 36.19
CA ARG A 94 3.87 10.74 36.27
C ARG A 94 4.39 10.10 34.97
N VAL A 95 3.74 10.33 33.82
CA VAL A 95 4.01 9.62 32.55
C VAL A 95 5.47 9.68 32.12
N ILE A 96 6.13 10.82 32.31
CA ILE A 96 7.56 11.03 32.00
C ILE A 96 8.46 10.06 32.79
N SER A 97 8.07 9.71 34.02
CA SER A 97 8.84 8.78 34.86
C SER A 97 8.70 7.32 34.44
N PHE A 98 7.66 6.98 33.69
CA PHE A 98 7.27 5.59 33.36
C PHE A 98 7.14 5.37 31.85
N GLU A 99 7.85 6.16 31.04
CA GLU A 99 7.71 6.18 29.59
C GLU A 99 7.90 4.79 28.93
N GLU A 100 8.86 4.00 29.43
CA GLU A 100 9.12 2.64 28.94
C GLU A 100 7.94 1.69 29.23
N GLN A 101 7.39 1.75 30.45
CA GLN A 101 6.24 0.95 30.87
C GLN A 101 4.98 1.38 30.09
N VAL A 102 4.77 2.69 29.91
CA VAL A 102 3.65 3.24 29.13
C VAL A 102 3.71 2.75 27.69
N ALA A 103 4.88 2.75 27.07
CA ALA A 103 5.05 2.22 25.72
C ALA A 103 4.73 0.72 25.66
N SER A 104 5.18 -0.07 26.64
CA SER A 104 4.88 -1.51 26.72
C SER A 104 3.37 -1.79 26.86
N VAL A 105 2.69 -1.07 27.75
CA VAL A 105 1.23 -1.19 27.93
C VAL A 105 0.48 -0.79 26.66
N ARG A 106 0.87 0.32 26.02
CA ARG A 106 0.26 0.78 24.75
C ARG A 106 0.44 -0.23 23.62
N GLN A 107 1.62 -0.83 23.47
CA GLN A 107 1.87 -1.86 22.46
C GLN A 107 0.93 -3.06 22.63
N HIS A 108 0.79 -3.54 23.87
CA HIS A 108 -0.11 -4.67 24.14
C HIS A 108 -1.58 -4.28 23.98
N LEU A 109 -2.00 -3.13 24.50
CA LEU A 109 -3.38 -2.64 24.36
C LEU A 109 -3.77 -2.43 22.89
N ALA A 110 -2.86 -1.93 22.06
CA ALA A 110 -3.09 -1.82 20.62
C ALA A 110 -3.25 -3.19 19.95
N GLN A 111 -2.50 -4.21 20.40
CA GLN A 111 -2.68 -5.59 19.90
C GLN A 111 -4.06 -6.15 20.26
N LEU A 112 -4.56 -5.89 21.48
CA LEU A 112 -5.90 -6.31 21.88
C LEU A 112 -6.99 -5.67 21.01
N TYR A 113 -6.85 -4.38 20.70
CA TYR A 113 -7.77 -3.71 19.77
C TYR A 113 -7.63 -4.22 18.33
N GLU A 114 -6.42 -4.53 17.87
CA GLU A 114 -6.18 -5.13 16.54
C GLU A 114 -6.88 -6.50 16.43
N ASN A 115 -6.80 -7.34 17.47
CA ASN A 115 -7.45 -8.66 17.50
C ASN A 115 -8.98 -8.57 17.41
N GLU A 116 -9.57 -7.50 17.95
CA GLU A 116 -11.01 -7.22 17.89
C GLU A 116 -11.43 -6.43 16.63
N SER A 117 -10.51 -6.20 15.70
CA SER A 117 -10.73 -5.36 14.50
C SER A 117 -11.12 -3.91 14.79
N CYS A 118 -10.81 -3.41 15.99
CA CYS A 118 -10.96 -2.00 16.37
C CYS A 118 -9.74 -1.20 15.88
N TRP A 119 -9.62 -1.05 14.56
CA TRP A 119 -8.42 -0.50 13.90
C TRP A 119 -8.07 0.92 14.35
N ARG A 120 -9.08 1.79 14.43
CA ARG A 120 -8.93 3.18 14.87
C ARG A 120 -8.39 3.28 16.30
N ASP A 121 -8.95 2.52 17.22
CA ASP A 121 -8.53 2.54 18.62
C ASP A 121 -7.12 1.99 18.79
N ALA A 122 -6.78 0.90 18.07
CA ALA A 122 -5.43 0.37 18.04
C ALA A 122 -4.41 1.41 17.55
N ALA A 123 -4.74 2.14 16.47
CA ALA A 123 -3.89 3.19 15.94
C ALA A 123 -3.71 4.33 16.95
N HIS A 124 -4.80 4.85 17.53
CA HIS A 124 -4.74 5.93 18.52
C HIS A 124 -3.91 5.57 19.76
N VAL A 125 -4.00 4.32 20.24
CA VAL A 125 -3.20 3.85 21.37
C VAL A 125 -1.70 3.93 21.05
N LEU A 126 -1.27 3.49 19.88
CA LEU A 126 0.13 3.55 19.43
C LEU A 126 0.61 4.97 19.16
N VAL A 127 -0.24 5.83 18.61
CA VAL A 127 0.07 7.26 18.40
C VAL A 127 0.40 7.98 19.72
N GLY A 128 -0.16 7.51 20.83
CA GLY A 128 0.14 8.03 22.16
C GLY A 128 1.54 7.66 22.71
N ILE A 129 2.34 6.85 22.00
CA ILE A 129 3.72 6.57 22.37
C ILE A 129 4.60 7.75 21.93
N PRO A 130 5.34 8.43 22.83
CA PRO A 130 6.14 9.61 22.50
C PRO A 130 7.48 9.24 21.83
N LEU A 131 7.42 8.70 20.60
CA LEU A 131 8.59 8.15 19.89
C LEU A 131 9.71 9.17 19.62
N GLU A 132 9.39 10.46 19.50
CA GLU A 132 10.36 11.54 19.23
C GLU A 132 10.42 12.62 20.32
N THR A 133 9.36 12.76 21.13
CA THR A 133 9.22 13.84 22.12
C THR A 133 9.51 13.39 23.56
N GLY A 134 9.71 12.10 23.77
CA GLY A 134 10.00 11.51 25.07
C GLY A 134 11.47 11.62 25.49
N GLN A 135 11.75 11.24 26.75
CA GLN A 135 13.12 11.16 27.28
C GLN A 135 13.80 9.84 26.89
N LYS A 136 13.03 8.80 26.57
CA LYS A 136 13.58 7.51 26.16
C LYS A 136 14.00 7.54 24.70
N GLN A 137 15.27 7.21 24.45
CA GLN A 137 15.72 6.96 23.09
C GLN A 137 15.32 5.55 22.64
N TYR A 138 14.40 5.46 21.70
CA TYR A 138 14.02 4.21 21.05
C TYR A 138 14.98 3.86 19.90
N SER A 139 15.13 2.56 19.61
CA SER A 139 15.88 2.11 18.44
C SER A 139 15.16 2.52 17.15
N VAL A 140 15.92 2.68 16.06
CA VAL A 140 15.36 2.98 14.73
C VAL A 140 14.31 1.95 14.34
N ASP A 141 14.62 0.67 14.53
CA ASP A 141 13.73 -0.45 14.19
C ASP A 141 12.42 -0.41 14.99
N TYR A 142 12.45 -0.09 16.29
CA TYR A 142 11.24 0.01 17.11
C TYR A 142 10.33 1.16 16.63
N LYS A 143 10.92 2.31 16.32
CA LYS A 143 10.16 3.46 15.78
C LYS A 143 9.56 3.13 14.42
N LEU A 144 10.36 2.50 13.55
CA LEU A 144 9.94 2.10 12.22
C LEU A 144 8.80 1.08 12.28
N GLU A 145 8.93 0.02 13.08
CA GLU A 145 7.88 -0.98 13.29
C GLU A 145 6.58 -0.34 13.80
N THR A 146 6.68 0.56 14.78
CA THR A 146 5.50 1.26 15.34
C THR A 146 4.82 2.14 14.29
N TYR A 147 5.58 2.92 13.51
CA TYR A 147 5.00 3.74 12.43
C TYR A 147 4.36 2.90 11.32
N LEU A 148 4.99 1.79 10.94
CA LEU A 148 4.42 0.87 9.95
C LEU A 148 3.14 0.22 10.45
N LYS A 149 3.08 -0.15 11.73
CA LYS A 149 1.87 -0.69 12.36
C LYS A 149 0.75 0.34 12.39
N ILE A 150 1.03 1.58 12.78
CA ILE A 150 0.06 2.67 12.74
C ILE A 150 -0.47 2.89 11.31
N ALA A 151 0.41 2.95 10.32
CA ALA A 151 0.01 3.15 8.93
C ALA A 151 -0.88 1.99 8.42
N ARG A 152 -0.55 0.74 8.75
CA ARG A 152 -1.38 -0.43 8.44
C ARG A 152 -2.75 -0.32 9.09
N LEU A 153 -2.83 0.00 10.38
CA LEU A 153 -4.10 0.11 11.11
C LEU A 153 -5.01 1.19 10.50
N TYR A 154 -4.47 2.34 10.12
CA TYR A 154 -5.27 3.36 9.42
C TYR A 154 -5.73 2.93 8.03
N LEU A 155 -4.98 2.10 7.31
CA LEU A 155 -5.46 1.53 6.05
C LEU A 155 -6.64 0.57 6.26
N GLU A 156 -6.60 -0.26 7.31
CA GLU A 156 -7.72 -1.15 7.65
C GLU A 156 -8.95 -0.36 8.15
N ASP A 157 -8.77 0.86 8.68
CA ASP A 157 -9.84 1.82 9.03
C ASP A 157 -10.32 2.68 7.85
N GLU A 158 -9.87 2.39 6.62
CA GLU A 158 -10.14 3.18 5.41
C GLU A 158 -9.74 4.67 5.50
N ASP A 159 -8.74 5.01 6.32
CA ASP A 159 -8.15 6.36 6.44
C ASP A 159 -6.74 6.43 5.81
N PRO A 160 -6.64 6.52 4.48
CA PRO A 160 -5.35 6.56 3.81
C PRO A 160 -4.60 7.88 4.03
N VAL A 161 -5.29 8.95 4.49
CA VAL A 161 -4.66 10.24 4.78
C VAL A 161 -3.78 10.11 6.02
N GLN A 162 -4.32 9.53 7.09
CA GLN A 162 -3.53 9.26 8.29
C GLN A 162 -2.45 8.22 8.00
N ALA A 163 -2.76 7.15 7.26
CA ALA A 163 -1.74 6.17 6.87
C ALA A 163 -0.57 6.82 6.11
N GLU A 164 -0.85 7.75 5.18
CA GLU A 164 0.16 8.53 4.46
C GLU A 164 1.04 9.38 5.40
N ALA A 165 0.44 10.01 6.41
CA ALA A 165 1.20 10.80 7.39
C ALA A 165 2.23 9.95 8.17
N TYR A 166 1.86 8.74 8.58
CA TYR A 166 2.75 7.88 9.37
C TYR A 166 3.76 7.11 8.53
N VAL A 167 3.41 6.69 7.30
CA VAL A 167 4.39 6.07 6.40
C VAL A 167 5.46 7.07 5.94
N ASN A 168 5.13 8.37 5.83
CA ASN A 168 6.10 9.43 5.57
C ASN A 168 7.05 9.67 6.77
N ARG A 169 6.63 9.39 8.00
CA ARG A 169 7.56 9.37 9.15
C ARG A 169 8.48 8.16 9.08
N ALA A 170 7.94 6.99 8.72
CA ALA A 170 8.72 5.78 8.50
C ALA A 170 9.77 5.95 7.36
N SER A 171 9.46 6.71 6.31
CA SER A 171 10.38 6.92 5.18
C SER A 171 11.69 7.62 5.59
N LEU A 172 11.66 8.43 6.66
CA LEU A 172 12.85 9.09 7.20
C LEU A 172 13.80 8.13 7.92
N LEU A 173 13.29 6.97 8.36
CA LEU A 173 14.02 6.01 9.20
C LEU A 173 14.44 4.74 8.44
N GLN A 174 13.74 4.40 7.35
CA GLN A 174 13.92 3.10 6.67
C GLN A 174 15.35 2.85 6.17
N ALA A 175 16.09 3.92 5.80
CA ALA A 175 17.46 3.80 5.30
C ALA A 175 18.47 3.46 6.42
N ASP A 176 18.15 3.85 7.65
CA ASP A 176 19.01 3.67 8.82
C ASP A 176 18.78 2.32 9.53
N SER A 177 17.69 1.63 9.19
CA SER A 177 17.41 0.29 9.70
C SER A 177 18.35 -0.74 9.06
N THR A 178 18.94 -1.60 9.88
CA THR A 178 19.76 -2.73 9.41
C THR A 178 18.94 -3.98 9.14
N ASN A 179 17.63 -3.97 9.44
CA ASN A 179 16.74 -5.11 9.29
C ASN A 179 16.13 -5.15 7.86
N PRO A 180 16.54 -6.11 7.00
CA PRO A 180 16.04 -6.18 5.61
C PRO A 180 14.53 -6.45 5.53
N GLN A 181 13.99 -7.23 6.46
CA GLN A 181 12.57 -7.57 6.49
C GLN A 181 11.73 -6.33 6.79
N LEU A 182 12.17 -5.49 7.72
CA LEU A 182 11.47 -4.25 8.08
C LEU A 182 11.49 -3.23 6.94
N GLN A 183 12.60 -3.15 6.19
CA GLN A 183 12.68 -2.34 4.97
C GLN A 183 11.71 -2.84 3.88
N ILE A 184 11.51 -4.15 3.75
CA ILE A 184 10.51 -4.72 2.80
C ILE A 184 9.10 -4.38 3.26
N LEU A 185 8.79 -4.57 4.55
CA LEU A 185 7.48 -4.22 5.13
C LEU A 185 7.16 -2.74 4.91
N TYR A 186 8.15 -1.85 5.06
CA TYR A 186 8.00 -0.44 4.71
C TYR A 186 7.62 -0.25 3.24
N LYS A 187 8.34 -0.89 2.31
CA LYS A 187 8.05 -0.76 0.87
C LYS A 187 6.65 -1.27 0.52
N VAL A 188 6.22 -2.39 1.09
CA VAL A 188 4.87 -2.94 0.90
C VAL A 188 3.82 -1.98 1.45
N CYS A 189 3.99 -1.50 2.68
CA CYS A 189 3.09 -0.54 3.30
C CYS A 189 2.99 0.76 2.48
N TYR A 190 4.12 1.29 2.02
CA TYR A 190 4.15 2.50 1.20
C TYR A 190 3.43 2.32 -0.15
N ALA A 191 3.62 1.18 -0.82
CA ALA A 191 2.90 0.86 -2.05
C ALA A 191 1.39 0.77 -1.81
N ARG A 192 0.94 0.13 -0.71
CA ARG A 192 -0.47 0.07 -0.31
C ARG A 192 -1.06 1.46 -0.05
N VAL A 193 -0.34 2.32 0.68
CA VAL A 193 -0.78 3.70 0.93
C VAL A 193 -0.97 4.45 -0.39
N LEU A 194 -0.02 4.38 -1.32
CA LEU A 194 -0.13 5.05 -2.61
C LEU A 194 -1.34 4.57 -3.42
N ASP A 195 -1.60 3.26 -3.42
CA ASP A 195 -2.76 2.64 -4.06
C ASP A 195 -4.09 3.15 -3.45
N TYR A 196 -4.23 3.15 -2.12
CA TYR A 196 -5.41 3.70 -1.45
C TYR A 196 -5.57 5.22 -1.67
N ARG A 197 -4.46 5.95 -1.83
CA ARG A 197 -4.46 7.38 -2.18
C ARG A 197 -4.73 7.64 -3.66
N ARG A 198 -4.97 6.59 -4.46
CA ARG A 198 -5.23 6.63 -5.91
C ARG A 198 -4.05 7.20 -6.71
N LYS A 199 -2.84 7.16 -6.14
CA LYS A 199 -1.56 7.47 -6.79
C LYS A 199 -1.07 6.21 -7.50
N PHE A 200 -1.88 5.75 -8.46
CA PHE A 200 -1.77 4.40 -9.01
C PHE A 200 -0.46 4.17 -9.77
N ILE A 201 0.04 5.15 -10.52
CA ILE A 201 1.28 4.97 -11.27
C ILE A 201 2.49 4.89 -10.35
N GLU A 202 2.50 5.67 -9.25
CA GLU A 202 3.53 5.60 -8.22
C GLU A 202 3.44 4.28 -7.45
N ALA A 203 2.23 3.82 -7.11
CA ALA A 203 2.00 2.52 -6.49
C ALA A 203 2.50 1.39 -7.39
N ALA A 204 2.18 1.43 -8.69
CA ALA A 204 2.60 0.43 -9.67
C ALA A 204 4.12 0.31 -9.76
N GLN A 205 4.84 1.43 -9.74
CA GLN A 205 6.32 1.43 -9.71
C GLN A 205 6.85 0.73 -8.47
N ARG A 206 6.30 1.02 -7.28
CA ARG A 206 6.75 0.40 -6.02
C ARG A 206 6.43 -1.09 -5.95
N TYR A 207 5.25 -1.50 -6.40
CA TYR A 207 4.88 -2.90 -6.50
C TYR A 207 5.74 -3.67 -7.51
N ASN A 208 6.05 -3.06 -8.67
CA ASN A 208 6.94 -3.67 -9.67
C ASN A 208 8.36 -3.83 -9.12
N GLU A 209 8.92 -2.81 -8.46
CA GLU A 209 10.22 -2.88 -7.77
C GLU A 209 10.26 -4.01 -6.72
N LEU A 210 9.18 -4.17 -5.96
CA LEU A 210 9.04 -5.25 -4.96
C LEU A 210 9.07 -6.64 -5.61
N SER A 211 8.45 -6.81 -6.78
CA SER A 211 8.39 -8.09 -7.49
C SER A 211 9.77 -8.64 -7.91
N TYR A 212 10.80 -7.79 -7.97
CA TYR A 212 12.18 -8.18 -8.32
C TYR A 212 13.06 -8.50 -7.10
N LYS A 213 12.58 -8.28 -5.87
CA LYS A 213 13.36 -8.55 -4.66
C LYS A 213 13.39 -10.04 -4.34
N THR A 214 14.53 -10.70 -4.55
CA THR A 214 14.73 -12.14 -4.33
C THR A 214 14.63 -12.59 -2.87
N ILE A 215 14.77 -11.66 -1.92
CA ILE A 215 14.54 -11.91 -0.48
C ILE A 215 13.05 -12.10 -0.15
N VAL A 216 12.14 -11.68 -1.04
CA VAL A 216 10.70 -11.88 -0.92
C VAL A 216 10.33 -13.22 -1.54
N HIS A 217 9.41 -13.95 -0.91
CA HIS A 217 8.95 -15.26 -1.40
C HIS A 217 8.35 -15.14 -2.82
N GLU A 218 8.44 -16.19 -3.63
CA GLU A 218 7.98 -16.17 -5.02
C GLU A 218 6.49 -15.81 -5.14
N ASP A 219 5.64 -16.40 -4.31
CA ASP A 219 4.20 -16.09 -4.29
C ASP A 219 3.92 -14.62 -3.96
N GLU A 220 4.64 -14.05 -2.98
CA GLU A 220 4.50 -12.64 -2.61
C GLU A 220 5.02 -11.70 -3.71
N ARG A 221 6.06 -12.12 -4.45
CA ARG A 221 6.55 -11.38 -5.63
C ARG A 221 5.53 -11.40 -6.76
N MET A 222 4.84 -12.51 -6.96
CA MET A 222 3.75 -12.63 -7.93
C MET A 222 2.53 -11.78 -7.54
N GLU A 223 2.18 -11.74 -6.25
CA GLU A 223 1.11 -10.86 -5.76
C GLU A 223 1.50 -9.38 -5.90
N ALA A 224 2.76 -9.02 -5.61
CA ALA A 224 3.25 -7.66 -5.88
C ALA A 224 3.18 -7.32 -7.38
N LEU A 225 3.53 -8.25 -8.27
CA LEU A 225 3.42 -8.04 -9.72
C LEU A 225 1.96 -7.85 -10.17
N LYS A 226 1.04 -8.63 -9.59
CA LYS A 226 -0.41 -8.47 -9.80
C LYS A 226 -0.90 -7.09 -9.37
N HIS A 227 -0.53 -6.62 -8.18
CA HIS A 227 -0.86 -5.26 -7.73
C HIS A 227 -0.25 -4.18 -8.64
N ALA A 228 0.97 -4.38 -9.14
CA ALA A 228 1.59 -3.46 -10.09
C ALA A 228 0.78 -3.37 -11.39
N LEU A 229 0.33 -4.51 -11.91
CA LEU A 229 -0.54 -4.57 -13.08
C LEU A 229 -1.88 -3.89 -12.84
N HIS A 230 -2.55 -4.21 -11.74
CA HIS A 230 -3.84 -3.61 -11.38
C HIS A 230 -3.75 -2.08 -11.28
N CYS A 231 -2.76 -1.57 -10.55
CA CYS A 231 -2.51 -0.14 -10.45
C CYS A 231 -2.17 0.49 -11.81
N THR A 232 -1.39 -0.18 -12.65
CA THR A 232 -1.06 0.35 -14.00
C THR A 232 -2.30 0.48 -14.88
N VAL A 233 -3.20 -0.50 -14.81
CA VAL A 233 -4.47 -0.46 -15.55
C VAL A 233 -5.35 0.70 -15.08
N LEU A 234 -5.47 0.89 -13.76
CA LEU A 234 -6.26 1.94 -13.11
C LEU A 234 -5.67 3.36 -13.25
N ALA A 235 -4.38 3.49 -13.50
CA ALA A 235 -3.73 4.78 -13.69
C ALA A 235 -4.27 5.52 -14.92
N SER A 236 -4.30 6.85 -14.86
CA SER A 236 -4.70 7.71 -15.99
C SER A 236 -3.83 7.50 -17.22
N ALA A 237 -4.42 7.61 -18.41
CA ALA A 237 -3.69 7.48 -19.67
C ALA A 237 -2.59 8.54 -19.79
N GLY A 238 -1.37 8.14 -20.14
CA GLY A 238 -0.22 9.04 -20.27
C GLY A 238 1.12 8.30 -20.44
N GLN A 239 2.20 9.05 -20.65
CA GLN A 239 3.52 8.49 -20.99
C GLN A 239 4.08 7.53 -19.92
N GLN A 240 3.93 7.87 -18.63
CA GLN A 240 4.41 7.02 -17.53
C GLN A 240 3.68 5.67 -17.51
N ARG A 241 2.35 5.69 -17.68
CA ARG A 241 1.53 4.47 -17.79
C ARG A 241 1.94 3.62 -18.97
N SER A 242 2.13 4.21 -20.16
CA SER A 242 2.57 3.47 -21.35
C SER A 242 3.93 2.79 -21.16
N ARG A 243 4.87 3.45 -20.46
CA ARG A 243 6.16 2.84 -20.10
C ARG A 243 5.98 1.65 -19.16
N MET A 244 5.14 1.80 -18.12
CA MET A 244 4.88 0.72 -17.18
C MET A 244 4.17 -0.47 -17.85
N LEU A 245 3.19 -0.24 -18.72
CA LEU A 245 2.56 -1.29 -19.54
C LEU A 245 3.60 -2.04 -20.38
N ALA A 246 4.56 -1.33 -20.99
CA ALA A 246 5.64 -1.95 -21.75
C ALA A 246 6.57 -2.78 -20.88
N THR A 247 6.89 -2.32 -19.67
CA THR A 247 7.68 -3.07 -18.69
C THR A 247 6.98 -4.37 -18.30
N LEU A 248 5.70 -4.28 -17.92
CA LEU A 248 4.91 -5.45 -17.52
C LEU A 248 4.69 -6.43 -18.66
N PHE A 249 4.43 -5.94 -19.88
CA PHE A 249 4.21 -6.81 -21.05
C PHE A 249 5.45 -7.61 -21.44
N LYS A 250 6.65 -7.06 -21.21
CA LYS A 250 7.94 -7.77 -21.44
C LYS A 250 8.29 -8.74 -20.33
N ASP A 251 7.63 -8.68 -19.17
CA ASP A 251 7.85 -9.57 -18.05
C ASP A 251 7.01 -10.85 -18.25
N GLU A 252 7.68 -11.96 -18.59
CA GLU A 252 7.00 -13.24 -18.90
C GLU A 252 6.15 -13.75 -17.73
N ARG A 253 6.48 -13.38 -16.49
CA ARG A 253 5.68 -13.75 -15.31
C ARG A 253 4.26 -13.20 -15.38
N CYS A 254 4.04 -12.07 -16.06
CA CYS A 254 2.70 -11.51 -16.25
C CYS A 254 1.77 -12.45 -17.02
N GLN A 255 2.29 -13.36 -17.85
CA GLN A 255 1.47 -14.34 -18.59
C GLN A 255 0.74 -15.33 -17.67
N GLN A 256 1.22 -15.51 -16.44
CA GLN A 256 0.59 -16.35 -15.42
C GLN A 256 -0.55 -15.63 -14.69
N LEU A 257 -0.66 -14.31 -14.84
CA LEU A 257 -1.68 -13.52 -14.15
C LEU A 257 -3.01 -13.62 -14.90
N PRO A 258 -4.14 -13.77 -14.18
CA PRO A 258 -5.48 -13.77 -14.81
C PRO A 258 -5.76 -12.51 -15.63
N SER A 259 -5.17 -11.37 -15.25
CA SER A 259 -5.36 -10.09 -15.92
C SER A 259 -4.46 -9.85 -17.15
N TYR A 260 -3.68 -10.85 -17.59
CA TYR A 260 -2.76 -10.70 -18.74
C TYR A 260 -3.47 -10.26 -20.02
N GLY A 261 -4.69 -10.75 -20.27
CA GLY A 261 -5.47 -10.37 -21.46
C GLY A 261 -5.74 -8.87 -21.54
N ILE A 262 -6.00 -8.22 -20.39
CA ILE A 262 -6.14 -6.76 -20.34
C ILE A 262 -4.80 -6.07 -20.57
N LEU A 263 -3.72 -6.56 -19.95
CA LEU A 263 -2.37 -6.01 -20.16
C LEU A 263 -2.01 -5.99 -21.65
N GLU A 264 -2.16 -7.13 -22.33
CA GLU A 264 -1.86 -7.26 -23.76
C GLU A 264 -2.67 -6.25 -24.57
N LYS A 265 -3.99 -6.18 -24.36
CA LYS A 265 -4.85 -5.26 -25.12
C LYS A 265 -4.49 -3.81 -24.85
N MET A 266 -4.25 -3.43 -23.60
CA MET A 266 -3.87 -2.06 -23.26
C MET A 266 -2.52 -1.68 -23.83
N TYR A 267 -1.54 -2.59 -23.79
CA TYR A 267 -0.22 -2.35 -24.36
C TYR A 267 -0.27 -2.23 -25.89
N LEU A 268 -1.06 -3.06 -26.57
CA LEU A 268 -1.24 -3.04 -28.03
C LEU A 268 -2.26 -2.01 -28.50
N ASP A 269 -2.67 -1.07 -27.63
CA ASP A 269 -3.63 -0.01 -27.93
C ASP A 269 -4.97 -0.51 -28.49
N ARG A 270 -5.41 -1.70 -28.08
CA ARG A 270 -6.71 -2.27 -28.47
C ARG A 270 -7.83 -1.72 -27.58
N ILE A 271 -9.02 -1.61 -28.15
CA ILE A 271 -10.25 -1.25 -27.43
C ILE A 271 -10.63 -2.38 -26.48
N ILE A 272 -10.93 -2.03 -25.23
CA ILE A 272 -11.40 -2.91 -24.16
C ILE A 272 -12.92 -2.86 -24.12
N ARG A 273 -13.57 -4.03 -24.18
CA ARG A 273 -15.03 -4.17 -24.13
C ARG A 273 -15.52 -4.41 -22.70
N SER A 274 -16.81 -4.16 -22.46
CA SER A 274 -17.41 -4.23 -21.12
C SER A 274 -17.37 -5.60 -20.46
N ASP A 275 -17.46 -6.70 -21.22
CA ASP A 275 -17.33 -8.08 -20.72
C ASP A 275 -15.96 -8.30 -20.05
N GLN A 276 -14.92 -7.79 -20.69
CA GLN A 276 -13.54 -7.91 -20.23
C GLN A 276 -13.28 -7.00 -19.02
N LEU A 277 -13.91 -5.82 -19.04
CA LEU A 277 -13.86 -4.88 -17.95
C LEU A 277 -14.47 -5.46 -16.67
N GLN A 278 -15.61 -6.15 -16.80
CA GLN A 278 -16.29 -6.81 -15.69
C GLN A 278 -15.45 -7.94 -15.10
N GLU A 279 -14.83 -8.78 -15.95
CA GLU A 279 -13.93 -9.85 -15.50
C GLU A 279 -12.74 -9.30 -14.71
N PHE A 280 -12.18 -8.17 -15.15
CA PHE A 280 -11.09 -7.50 -14.44
C PHE A 280 -11.54 -6.80 -13.16
N ALA A 281 -12.69 -6.12 -13.18
CA ALA A 281 -13.26 -5.46 -12.02
C ALA A 281 -13.49 -6.44 -10.86
N ALA A 282 -13.88 -7.68 -11.16
CA ALA A 282 -14.07 -8.75 -10.18
C ALA A 282 -12.76 -9.17 -9.46
N GLN A 283 -11.60 -8.79 -10.00
CA GLN A 283 -10.28 -9.10 -9.43
C GLN A 283 -9.71 -7.94 -8.59
N LEU A 284 -10.37 -6.77 -8.59
CA LEU A 284 -9.92 -5.58 -7.89
C LEU A 284 -10.34 -5.60 -6.42
N SER A 285 -9.56 -4.89 -5.60
CA SER A 285 -9.89 -4.68 -4.20
C SER A 285 -11.03 -3.66 -4.04
N PRO A 286 -11.81 -3.71 -2.95
CA PRO A 286 -12.93 -2.78 -2.73
C PRO A 286 -12.56 -1.29 -2.86
N HIS A 287 -11.39 -0.88 -2.34
CA HIS A 287 -10.93 0.52 -2.40
C HIS A 287 -10.64 0.99 -3.83
N GLN A 288 -10.35 0.07 -4.75
CA GLN A 288 -10.06 0.35 -6.17
C GLN A 288 -11.34 0.50 -7.00
N LEU A 289 -12.48 0.03 -6.49
CA LEU A 289 -13.80 0.14 -7.12
C LEU A 289 -14.55 1.42 -6.74
N ALA A 290 -13.86 2.39 -6.14
CA ALA A 290 -14.48 3.63 -5.71
C ALA A 290 -15.15 4.38 -6.88
N THR A 291 -16.33 4.95 -6.59
CA THR A 291 -17.11 5.71 -7.55
C THR A 291 -16.70 7.19 -7.56
N THR A 292 -16.78 7.79 -8.74
CA THR A 292 -16.60 9.22 -8.98
C THR A 292 -17.93 9.96 -8.81
N ALA A 293 -17.89 11.29 -8.75
CA ALA A 293 -19.08 12.13 -8.53
C ALA A 293 -20.19 11.96 -9.60
N ASP A 294 -19.84 11.47 -10.78
CA ASP A 294 -20.76 11.15 -11.89
C ASP A 294 -21.26 9.69 -11.87
N GLY A 295 -20.98 8.93 -10.81
CA GLY A 295 -21.49 7.57 -10.60
C GLY A 295 -20.71 6.46 -11.30
N SER A 296 -19.73 6.76 -12.15
CA SER A 296 -18.82 5.76 -12.72
C SER A 296 -17.73 5.34 -11.75
N THR A 297 -17.10 4.20 -11.96
CA THR A 297 -15.90 3.80 -11.17
C THR A 297 -14.63 4.45 -11.72
N ILE A 298 -13.57 4.44 -10.91
CA ILE A 298 -12.21 4.82 -11.36
C ILE A 298 -11.79 4.00 -12.58
N LEU A 299 -12.09 2.70 -12.56
CA LEU A 299 -11.79 1.77 -13.64
C LEU A 299 -12.52 2.17 -14.93
N ASP A 300 -13.82 2.46 -14.87
CA ASP A 300 -14.60 2.91 -16.04
C ASP A 300 -13.96 4.14 -16.67
N ARG A 301 -13.59 5.12 -15.84
CA ARG A 301 -12.94 6.33 -16.32
C ARG A 301 -11.61 6.02 -17.01
N ALA A 302 -10.76 5.20 -16.40
CA ALA A 302 -9.46 4.84 -16.96
C ALA A 302 -9.61 4.11 -18.31
N VAL A 303 -10.61 3.23 -18.43
CA VAL A 303 -10.86 2.47 -19.66
C VAL A 303 -11.49 3.32 -20.76
N ILE A 304 -12.39 4.24 -20.44
CA ILE A 304 -12.92 5.20 -21.42
C ILE A 304 -11.77 6.06 -21.98
N GLU A 305 -10.91 6.61 -21.12
CA GLU A 305 -9.76 7.41 -21.55
C GLU A 305 -8.79 6.58 -22.42
N HIS A 306 -8.53 5.32 -22.04
CA HIS A 306 -7.71 4.39 -22.83
C HIS A 306 -8.34 4.12 -24.20
N ASN A 307 -9.61 3.73 -24.24
CA ASN A 307 -10.32 3.38 -25.47
C ASN A 307 -10.42 4.59 -26.41
N LEU A 308 -10.55 5.80 -25.88
CA LEU A 308 -10.56 7.02 -26.68
C LEU A 308 -9.19 7.28 -27.33
N LEU A 309 -8.09 7.09 -26.58
CA LEU A 309 -6.74 7.16 -27.14
C LEU A 309 -6.46 6.04 -28.16
N SER A 310 -7.04 4.86 -27.96
CA SER A 310 -7.02 3.78 -28.96
C SER A 310 -7.77 4.17 -30.23
N ALA A 311 -8.97 4.74 -30.09
CA ALA A 311 -9.77 5.21 -31.22
C ALA A 311 -9.03 6.30 -32.01
N SER A 312 -8.29 7.20 -31.35
CA SER A 312 -7.51 8.24 -32.02
C SER A 312 -6.39 7.69 -32.92
N LYS A 313 -5.98 6.44 -32.74
CA LYS A 313 -4.98 5.75 -33.58
C LYS A 313 -5.62 4.99 -34.74
N LEU A 314 -6.92 4.73 -34.67
CA LEU A 314 -7.67 3.94 -35.65
C LEU A 314 -8.46 4.80 -36.62
N TYR A 315 -8.95 5.95 -36.17
CA TYR A 315 -9.79 6.86 -36.94
C TYR A 315 -9.06 8.19 -37.20
N ASN A 316 -9.28 8.78 -38.37
CA ASN A 316 -8.88 10.16 -38.63
C ASN A 316 -9.86 11.16 -37.97
N ASN A 317 -11.14 10.81 -37.99
CA ASN A 317 -12.23 11.53 -37.33
C ASN A 317 -13.39 10.57 -37.08
N ILE A 318 -14.27 10.92 -36.15
CA ILE A 318 -15.46 10.13 -35.78
C ILE A 318 -16.52 11.04 -35.17
N THR A 319 -17.80 10.76 -35.43
CA THR A 319 -18.91 11.48 -34.79
C THR A 319 -19.03 11.11 -33.31
N PHE A 320 -19.52 12.01 -32.46
CA PHE A 320 -19.74 11.67 -31.04
C PHE A 320 -20.82 10.59 -30.82
N GLN A 321 -21.74 10.42 -31.78
CA GLN A 321 -22.73 9.35 -31.74
C GLN A 321 -22.07 7.98 -31.89
N GLU A 322 -21.23 7.81 -32.91
CA GLU A 322 -20.50 6.55 -33.16
C GLU A 322 -19.41 6.31 -32.12
N LEU A 323 -18.71 7.37 -31.69
CA LEU A 323 -17.72 7.27 -30.63
C LEU A 323 -18.36 6.84 -29.30
N GLY A 324 -19.52 7.41 -28.95
CA GLY A 324 -20.29 6.98 -27.79
C GLY A 324 -20.69 5.50 -27.87
N ALA A 325 -21.18 5.05 -29.04
CA ALA A 325 -21.51 3.65 -29.26
C ALA A 325 -20.30 2.71 -29.16
N LEU A 326 -19.14 3.12 -29.71
CA LEU A 326 -17.89 2.36 -29.65
C LEU A 326 -17.35 2.22 -28.23
N LEU A 327 -17.50 3.27 -27.42
CA LEU A 327 -17.04 3.36 -26.03
C LEU A 327 -18.09 2.89 -25.02
N GLU A 328 -19.30 2.54 -25.48
CA GLU A 328 -20.46 2.17 -24.66
C GLU A 328 -20.86 3.26 -23.63
N ILE A 329 -20.80 4.53 -24.03
CA ILE A 329 -21.17 5.70 -23.21
C ILE A 329 -22.04 6.71 -23.97
N PRO A 330 -22.77 7.61 -23.26
CA PRO A 330 -23.52 8.67 -23.93
C PRO A 330 -22.63 9.61 -24.76
N PRO A 331 -23.08 10.08 -25.94
CA PRO A 331 -22.31 10.97 -26.82
C PRO A 331 -21.76 12.22 -26.11
N ALA A 332 -22.59 12.86 -25.29
CA ALA A 332 -22.18 14.04 -24.51
C ALA A 332 -21.06 13.74 -23.50
N LYS A 333 -21.02 12.51 -22.95
CA LYS A 333 -19.93 12.07 -22.06
C LYS A 333 -18.65 11.84 -22.86
N ALA A 334 -18.74 11.26 -24.06
CA ALA A 334 -17.60 11.08 -24.95
C ALA A 334 -16.97 12.42 -25.36
N GLU A 335 -17.79 13.41 -25.75
CA GLU A 335 -17.33 14.77 -26.08
C GLU A 335 -16.60 15.43 -24.90
N LYS A 336 -17.20 15.38 -23.71
CA LYS A 336 -16.61 15.98 -22.50
C LYS A 336 -15.24 15.37 -22.16
N ILE A 337 -15.11 14.04 -22.24
CA ILE A 337 -13.86 13.34 -21.95
C ILE A 337 -12.81 13.64 -23.03
N ALA A 338 -13.21 13.65 -24.31
CA ALA A 338 -12.32 14.02 -25.42
C ALA A 338 -11.78 15.45 -25.27
N SER A 339 -12.66 16.40 -24.95
CA SER A 339 -12.28 17.80 -24.70
C SER A 339 -11.26 17.90 -23.56
N GLN A 340 -11.48 17.17 -22.46
CA GLN A 340 -10.55 17.14 -21.33
C GLN A 340 -9.18 16.56 -21.73
N MET A 341 -9.16 15.42 -22.42
CA MET A 341 -7.90 14.78 -22.84
C MET A 341 -7.08 15.62 -23.82
N ILE A 342 -7.75 16.35 -24.73
CA ILE A 342 -7.12 17.31 -25.64
C ILE A 342 -6.56 18.50 -24.84
N SER A 343 -7.37 19.08 -23.96
CA SER A 343 -6.96 20.24 -23.14
C SER A 343 -5.75 19.95 -22.25
N GLU A 344 -5.66 18.71 -21.73
CA GLU A 344 -4.56 18.25 -20.88
C GLU A 344 -3.32 17.79 -21.69
N GLY A 345 -3.37 17.83 -23.03
CA GLY A 345 -2.27 17.39 -23.89
C GLY A 345 -2.00 15.88 -23.86
N ARG A 346 -2.99 15.08 -23.43
CA ARG A 346 -2.90 13.61 -23.38
C ARG A 346 -3.36 12.93 -24.66
N MET A 347 -4.12 13.65 -25.49
CA MET A 347 -4.59 13.23 -26.81
C MET A 347 -4.49 14.40 -27.78
N ASN A 348 -4.01 14.17 -28.99
CA ASN A 348 -3.91 15.21 -30.01
C ASN A 348 -5.15 15.21 -30.92
N GLY A 349 -5.70 16.39 -31.17
CA GLY A 349 -6.88 16.56 -32.01
C GLY A 349 -7.62 17.85 -31.71
N TYR A 350 -8.74 18.06 -32.39
CA TYR A 350 -9.67 19.17 -32.14
C TYR A 350 -11.12 18.70 -32.30
N ILE A 351 -12.04 19.46 -31.72
CA ILE A 351 -13.48 19.14 -31.74
C ILE A 351 -14.20 20.17 -32.62
N ASP A 352 -14.95 19.68 -33.60
CA ASP A 352 -15.97 20.46 -34.29
C ASP A 352 -17.31 20.27 -33.57
N GLN A 353 -17.75 21.32 -32.86
CA GLN A 353 -18.98 21.28 -32.09
C GLN A 353 -20.24 21.46 -32.97
N ILE A 354 -20.12 22.07 -34.15
CA ILE A 354 -21.26 22.29 -35.05
C ILE A 354 -21.68 20.96 -35.67
N ASP A 355 -20.69 20.23 -36.19
CA ASP A 355 -20.92 18.93 -36.84
C ASP A 355 -20.90 17.76 -35.83
N GLY A 356 -20.44 17.99 -34.59
CA GLY A 356 -20.39 16.98 -33.55
C GLY A 356 -19.34 15.90 -33.83
N ILE A 357 -18.19 16.30 -34.36
CA ILE A 357 -17.10 15.41 -34.81
C ILE A 357 -15.83 15.74 -34.03
N VAL A 358 -15.12 14.69 -33.59
CA VAL A 358 -13.74 14.83 -33.13
C VAL A 358 -12.80 14.48 -34.28
N HIS A 359 -11.87 15.39 -34.56
CA HIS A 359 -10.78 15.18 -35.52
C HIS A 359 -9.52 14.83 -34.74
N PHE A 360 -9.04 13.60 -34.93
CA PHE A 360 -7.77 13.18 -34.37
C PHE A 360 -6.64 13.71 -35.24
N GLU A 361 -5.51 14.06 -34.63
CA GLU A 361 -4.38 14.61 -35.38
C GLU A 361 -3.89 13.60 -36.41
N SER A 362 -4.09 13.90 -37.69
CA SER A 362 -3.56 13.09 -38.78
C SER A 362 -2.06 13.26 -38.82
N ARG A 363 -1.32 12.15 -38.92
CA ARG A 363 0.13 12.18 -39.18
C ARG A 363 0.37 13.03 -40.43
N GLU A 364 1.21 14.06 -40.31
CA GLU A 364 1.55 14.95 -41.43
C GLU A 364 1.85 14.15 -42.71
N ALA A 365 1.29 14.60 -43.84
CA ALA A 365 1.32 13.83 -45.09
C ALA A 365 2.74 13.47 -45.55
N LEU A 366 3.69 14.40 -45.40
CA LEU A 366 5.10 14.21 -45.80
C LEU A 366 5.83 13.22 -44.89
N PRO A 367 5.86 13.38 -43.55
CA PRO A 367 6.39 12.35 -42.65
C PRO A 367 5.72 10.97 -42.79
N MET A 368 4.43 10.93 -43.12
CA MET A 368 3.75 9.66 -43.37
C MET A 368 4.26 9.00 -44.65
N TRP A 369 4.47 9.76 -45.73
CA TRP A 369 5.06 9.26 -46.96
C TRP A 369 6.46 8.69 -46.73
N ASP A 370 7.32 9.41 -45.99
CA ASP A 370 8.65 8.94 -45.63
C ASP A 370 8.60 7.62 -44.83
N LYS A 371 7.68 7.51 -43.87
CA LYS A 371 7.46 6.25 -43.11
C LYS A 371 7.01 5.09 -44.00
N GLN A 372 6.21 5.33 -45.03
CA GLN A 372 5.80 4.28 -45.97
C GLN A 372 6.98 3.78 -46.80
N ILE A 373 7.83 4.70 -47.29
CA ILE A 373 9.07 4.34 -47.99
C ILE A 373 9.98 3.51 -47.07
N GLN A 374 10.17 3.95 -45.82
CA GLN A 374 10.97 3.22 -44.85
C GLN A 374 10.40 1.82 -44.57
N SER A 375 9.08 1.70 -44.41
CA SER A 375 8.41 0.40 -44.19
C SER A 375 8.58 -0.53 -45.37
N LEU A 376 8.45 -0.03 -46.60
CA LEU A 376 8.69 -0.80 -47.83
C LEU A 376 10.13 -1.33 -47.87
N CYS A 377 11.13 -0.47 -47.64
CA CYS A 377 12.53 -0.87 -47.61
C CYS A 377 12.80 -1.91 -46.50
N PHE A 378 12.19 -1.76 -45.34
CA PHE A 378 12.31 -2.73 -44.24
C PHE A 378 11.71 -4.09 -44.62
N GLN A 379 10.57 -4.11 -45.31
CA GLN A 379 9.97 -5.36 -45.81
C GLN A 379 10.83 -6.04 -46.87
N VAL A 380 11.46 -5.28 -47.77
CA VAL A 380 12.39 -5.81 -48.78
C VAL A 380 13.60 -6.46 -48.08
N ASN A 381 14.19 -5.80 -47.09
CA ASN A 381 15.30 -6.38 -46.32
C ASN A 381 14.90 -7.67 -45.61
N ASN A 382 13.76 -7.67 -44.91
CA ASN A 382 13.26 -8.88 -44.24
C ASN A 382 12.99 -10.03 -45.22
N LEU A 383 12.51 -9.72 -46.44
CA LEU A 383 12.27 -10.73 -47.47
C LEU A 383 13.59 -11.31 -47.97
N LEU A 384 14.59 -10.46 -48.24
CA LEU A 384 15.93 -10.89 -48.64
C LEU A 384 16.58 -11.77 -47.59
N GLU A 385 16.53 -11.39 -46.31
CA GLU A 385 17.03 -12.22 -45.20
C GLU A 385 16.35 -13.59 -45.17
N LYS A 386 15.02 -13.63 -45.29
CA LYS A 386 14.26 -14.89 -45.31
C LYS A 386 14.62 -15.77 -46.51
N ILE A 387 14.78 -15.19 -47.70
CA ILE A 387 15.19 -15.92 -48.91
C ILE A 387 16.59 -16.50 -48.71
N SER A 388 17.56 -15.69 -48.28
CA SER A 388 18.94 -16.13 -48.03
C SER A 388 19.02 -17.23 -46.96
N GLN A 389 18.14 -17.17 -45.95
CA GLN A 389 18.07 -18.21 -44.91
C GLN A 389 17.47 -19.53 -45.43
N HIS A 390 16.45 -19.48 -46.31
CA HIS A 390 15.75 -20.68 -46.78
C HIS A 390 16.37 -21.30 -48.04
N ALA A 391 17.00 -20.50 -48.91
CA ALA A 391 17.54 -20.92 -50.19
C ALA A 391 18.89 -20.20 -50.49
N PRO A 392 19.95 -20.48 -49.71
CA PRO A 392 21.22 -19.77 -49.81
C PRO A 392 21.90 -19.96 -51.17
N ASP A 393 21.85 -21.16 -51.76
CA ASP A 393 22.48 -21.45 -53.05
C ASP A 393 21.82 -20.69 -54.21
N TRP A 394 20.49 -20.53 -54.16
CA TRP A 394 19.76 -19.73 -55.13
C TRP A 394 20.10 -18.24 -54.98
N ALA A 395 20.16 -17.74 -53.74
CA ALA A 395 20.52 -16.36 -53.46
C ALA A 395 21.94 -16.02 -53.96
N ALA A 396 22.91 -16.92 -53.73
CA ALA A 396 24.27 -16.77 -54.22
C ALA A 396 24.33 -16.76 -55.76
N SER A 397 23.64 -17.70 -56.42
CA SER A 397 23.57 -17.75 -57.89
C SER A 397 22.93 -16.50 -58.49
N ALA A 398 21.90 -15.93 -57.83
CA ALA A 398 21.26 -14.69 -58.27
C ALA A 398 22.17 -13.46 -58.07
N MET A 399 22.95 -13.42 -56.98
CA MET A 399 23.97 -12.38 -56.76
C MET A 399 25.10 -12.44 -57.79
N ASP A 400 25.57 -13.63 -58.14
CA ASP A 400 26.59 -13.83 -59.17
C ASP A 400 26.09 -13.40 -60.56
N ALA A 401 24.81 -13.66 -60.87
CA ALA A 401 24.17 -13.18 -62.10
C ALA A 401 24.08 -11.65 -62.17
N GLN A 402 23.83 -10.98 -61.04
CA GLN A 402 23.82 -9.52 -60.94
C GLN A 402 25.23 -8.91 -61.10
N MET A 403 26.28 -9.60 -60.64
CA MET A 403 27.67 -9.14 -60.80
C MET A 403 28.25 -9.38 -62.20
N SER A 404 27.62 -10.27 -62.98
CA SER A 404 28.04 -10.62 -64.34
C SER A 404 27.25 -9.91 -65.45
N SER A 405 26.18 -9.19 -65.09
CA SER A 405 25.48 -8.22 -65.95
C SER A 405 26.06 -6.82 -65.78
#